data_AF-A0A350YAQ8-F1
#
_entry.id   AF-A0A350YAQ8-F1
#
_cell.length_a   1.000
_cell.length_b   1.000
_cell.length_c   1.000
_cell.angle_alpha   90.00
_cell.angle_beta   90.00
_cell.angle_gamma   90.00
#
_symmetry.space_group_name_H-M   'P 1'
#
loop_
_entity.id
_entity.type
_entity.pdbx_description
1 polymer ?
#
loop_
_entity_poly.entity_id
_entity_poly.type
_entity_poly.pdbx_seq_one_letter_code
_entity_poly.pdbx_strand_id
1 'polypeptide(L)'
;MIHDFSSNLIMETQIWMPLPYIPVDHNYPPALVQLGVIFNQHLEIGQDIEALRNTVSPFTGTYFSIKITGFRDNFALALSPYDPVTTKAEDDFFLRYPKQAYRRLTTEEYYELYPEERYVIPGRVINPDEF
;
A
#
# COMPACT_ATOMS: atom_id res chain seq x y z
N MET A 1 -43.05 -11.91 -12.91
CA MET A 1 -41.58 -12.08 -13.04
C MET A 1 -40.96 -10.76 -12.65
N ILE A 2 -40.48 -10.65 -11.41
CA ILE A 2 -39.70 -9.50 -10.96
C ILE A 2 -38.26 -9.87 -11.26
N HIS A 3 -37.60 -9.08 -12.12
CA HIS A 3 -36.17 -9.21 -12.36
C HIS A 3 -35.44 -8.74 -11.10
N ASP A 4 -34.94 -9.68 -10.33
CA ASP A 4 -34.04 -9.42 -9.23
C ASP A 4 -32.67 -9.07 -9.82
N PHE A 5 -32.44 -7.79 -10.10
CA PHE A 5 -31.10 -7.27 -10.34
C PHE A 5 -30.43 -7.10 -8.97
N SER A 6 -30.04 -8.22 -8.38
CA SER A 6 -28.97 -8.20 -7.37
C SER A 6 -27.71 -7.73 -8.09
N SER A 7 -27.50 -6.42 -8.11
CA SER A 7 -26.21 -5.83 -8.41
C SER A 7 -25.22 -6.43 -7.41
N ASN A 8 -24.53 -7.49 -7.81
CA ASN A 8 -23.33 -7.96 -7.13
C ASN A 8 -22.37 -6.77 -7.16
N LEU A 9 -22.37 -5.99 -6.09
CA LEU A 9 -21.45 -4.89 -5.91
C LEU A 9 -20.06 -5.52 -5.96
N ILE A 10 -19.35 -5.34 -7.07
CA ILE A 10 -17.98 -5.81 -7.17
C ILE A 10 -17.22 -4.96 -6.15
N MET A 11 -16.78 -5.57 -5.05
CA MET A 11 -16.00 -4.88 -4.04
C MET A 11 -14.60 -4.71 -4.62
N GLU A 12 -14.29 -3.48 -5.02
CA GLU A 12 -12.99 -3.09 -5.53
C GLU A 12 -12.17 -2.51 -4.38
N THR A 13 -11.06 -3.17 -4.05
CA THR A 13 -10.11 -2.66 -3.06
C THR A 13 -8.84 -2.22 -3.77
N GLN A 14 -8.56 -0.93 -3.71
CA GLN A 14 -7.30 -0.37 -4.21
C GLN A 14 -6.17 -0.72 -3.26
N ILE A 15 -5.02 -1.10 -3.81
CA ILE A 15 -3.83 -1.44 -3.04
C ILE A 15 -2.78 -0.37 -3.25
N TRP A 16 -2.31 0.23 -2.16
CA TRP A 16 -1.38 1.34 -2.16
C TRP A 16 -0.16 1.03 -1.31
N MET A 17 1.00 1.51 -1.75
CA MET A 17 2.25 1.41 -1.02
C MET A 17 2.62 2.76 -0.42
N PRO A 18 2.85 2.84 0.89
CA PRO A 18 3.46 4.00 1.50
C PRO A 18 4.95 4.06 1.15
N LEU A 19 5.39 5.23 0.69
CA LEU A 19 6.81 5.54 0.54
C LEU A 19 7.32 6.20 1.83
N PRO A 20 8.62 6.09 2.16
CA PRO A 20 9.20 6.64 3.39
C PRO A 20 9.44 8.15 3.31
N TYR A 21 8.45 8.90 2.84
CA TYR A 21 8.50 10.35 2.62
C TYR A 21 7.22 11.02 3.15
N ILE A 22 7.37 12.25 3.63
CA ILE A 22 6.28 13.12 4.03
C ILE A 22 6.44 14.47 3.34
N PRO A 23 5.35 15.08 2.84
CA PRO A 23 5.44 16.40 2.25
C PRO A 23 5.89 17.43 3.29
N VAL A 24 6.70 18.39 2.84
CA VAL A 24 7.20 19.50 3.68
C VAL A 24 6.08 20.51 3.97
N ASP A 25 5.10 20.61 3.08
CA ASP A 25 3.94 21.49 3.22
C ASP A 25 2.64 20.82 2.75
N HIS A 26 1.49 21.41 3.09
CA HIS A 26 0.17 20.85 2.81
C HIS A 26 -0.28 20.93 1.33
N ASN A 27 0.51 21.51 0.43
CA ASN A 27 0.16 21.59 -0.99
C ASN A 27 0.49 20.30 -1.75
N TYR A 28 1.21 19.38 -1.12
CA TYR A 28 1.64 18.12 -1.73
C TYR A 28 0.92 16.93 -1.10
N PRO A 29 0.55 15.92 -1.90
CA PRO A 29 -0.15 14.74 -1.39
C PRO A 29 0.76 13.88 -0.50
N PRO A 30 0.18 12.97 0.31
CA PRO A 30 0.93 11.90 0.93
C PRO A 30 1.72 11.09 -0.10
N ALA A 31 2.89 10.60 0.29
CA ALA A 31 3.73 9.78 -0.59
C ALA A 31 3.20 8.34 -0.67
N LEU A 32 2.10 8.16 -1.39
CA LEU A 32 1.44 6.89 -1.63
C LEU A 32 1.47 6.57 -3.14
N VAL A 33 1.76 5.32 -3.47
CA VAL A 33 1.77 4.84 -4.87
C VAL A 33 0.81 3.67 -5.02
N GLN A 34 -0.07 3.75 -6.01
CA GLN A 34 -0.98 2.65 -6.31
C GLN A 34 -0.19 1.47 -6.91
N LEU A 35 -0.28 0.32 -6.24
CA LEU A 35 0.34 -0.93 -6.66
C LEU A 35 -0.58 -1.77 -7.56
N GLY A 36 -1.89 -1.69 -7.33
CA GLY A 36 -2.88 -2.43 -8.09
C GLY A 36 -4.27 -2.34 -7.49
N VAL A 37 -5.12 -3.28 -7.90
CA VAL A 37 -6.52 -3.40 -7.49
C VAL A 37 -6.83 -4.88 -7.32
N ILE A 38 -7.57 -5.22 -6.26
CA ILE A 38 -8.11 -6.57 -6.01
C ILE A 38 -9.64 -6.48 -6.02
N PHE A 39 -10.27 -7.47 -6.65
CA PHE A 39 -11.73 -7.56 -6.77
C PHE A 39 -12.27 -8.74 -5.97
N ASN A 40 -13.37 -8.52 -5.25
CA ASN A 40 -14.16 -9.57 -4.58
C ASN A 40 -13.37 -10.47 -3.62
N GLN A 41 -12.37 -9.91 -2.95
CA GLN A 41 -11.56 -10.65 -1.98
C GLN A 41 -11.60 -9.94 -0.62
N HIS A 42 -11.86 -10.70 0.44
CA HIS A 42 -11.64 -10.24 1.80
C HIS A 42 -10.13 -10.18 2.05
N LEU A 43 -9.65 -9.04 2.53
CA LEU A 43 -8.23 -8.81 2.82
C LEU A 43 -8.02 -8.76 4.34
N GLU A 44 -6.89 -9.27 4.79
CA GLU A 44 -6.49 -9.24 6.20
C GLU A 44 -5.07 -8.67 6.35
N ILE A 45 -4.79 -8.01 7.49
CA ILE A 45 -3.44 -7.53 7.80
C ILE A 45 -2.51 -8.74 7.97
N GLY A 46 -1.32 -8.67 7.36
CA GLY A 46 -0.36 -9.75 7.32
C GLY A 46 -0.56 -10.75 6.18
N GLN A 47 -1.65 -10.64 5.41
CA GLN A 47 -1.91 -11.50 4.27
C GLN A 47 -0.89 -11.26 3.14
N ASP A 48 -0.27 -12.33 2.67
CA ASP A 48 0.52 -12.33 1.45
C ASP A 48 -0.42 -12.50 0.23
N ILE A 49 -0.32 -11.58 -0.74
CA ILE A 49 -0.98 -11.67 -2.04
C ILE A 49 0.10 -11.98 -3.06
N GLU A 50 0.10 -13.20 -3.60
CA GLU A 50 1.19 -13.69 -4.48
C GLU A 50 1.10 -13.16 -5.93
N ALA A 51 -0.07 -12.67 -6.34
CA ALA A 51 -0.32 -12.28 -7.72
C ALA A 51 -1.15 -10.99 -7.83
N LEU A 52 -0.65 -9.88 -7.26
CA LEU A 52 -1.23 -8.58 -7.54
C LEU A 52 -0.83 -8.14 -8.95
N ARG A 53 -1.81 -7.73 -9.77
CA ARG A 53 -1.54 -7.16 -11.09
C ARG A 53 -0.95 -5.76 -10.94
N ASN A 54 0.30 -5.60 -11.37
CA ASN A 54 1.09 -4.40 -11.16
C ASN A 54 0.61 -3.21 -12.00
N THR A 55 0.45 -2.04 -11.37
CA THR A 55 0.17 -0.76 -12.02
C THR A 55 1.39 0.16 -12.12
N VAL A 56 2.51 -0.18 -11.50
CA VAL A 56 3.79 0.55 -11.51
C VAL A 56 4.56 0.23 -12.80
N SER A 57 5.01 1.26 -13.52
CA SER A 57 5.81 1.12 -14.75
C SER A 57 7.23 0.63 -14.41
N PRO A 58 8.02 -0.04 -15.27
CA PRO A 58 7.68 -0.65 -16.55
C PRO A 58 7.01 -2.02 -16.38
N PHE A 59 6.77 -2.45 -15.14
CA PHE A 59 6.22 -3.77 -14.81
C PHE A 59 4.68 -3.80 -14.93
N THR A 60 4.07 -2.78 -15.51
CA THR A 60 2.62 -2.70 -15.69
C THR A 60 2.09 -3.97 -16.36
N GLY A 61 1.19 -4.68 -15.68
CA GLY A 61 0.60 -5.93 -16.15
C GLY A 61 1.34 -7.21 -15.76
N THR A 62 2.51 -7.14 -15.11
CA THR A 62 3.12 -8.31 -14.47
C THR A 62 2.47 -8.59 -13.12
N TYR A 63 2.65 -9.81 -12.60
CA TYR A 63 2.24 -10.17 -11.25
C TYR A 63 3.42 -10.12 -10.30
N PHE A 64 3.17 -9.70 -9.07
CA PHE A 64 4.17 -9.69 -8.01
C PHE A 64 3.51 -9.93 -6.65
N SER A 65 4.33 -10.38 -5.71
CA SER A 65 3.87 -10.60 -4.34
C SER A 65 3.92 -9.31 -3.53
N ILE A 66 2.93 -9.13 -2.67
CA ILE A 66 2.88 -8.08 -1.66
C ILE A 66 2.41 -8.67 -0.34
N LYS A 67 2.61 -7.92 0.73
CA LYS A 67 2.00 -8.18 2.02
C LYS A 67 1.10 -7.03 2.41
N ILE A 68 -0.16 -7.32 2.74
CA ILE A 68 -1.08 -6.32 3.28
C ILE A 68 -0.58 -5.92 4.67
N THR A 69 -0.32 -4.64 4.86
CA THR A 69 0.18 -4.11 6.12
C THR A 69 -0.87 -3.33 6.89
N GLY A 70 -1.89 -2.82 6.20
CA GLY A 70 -2.90 -1.97 6.83
C GLY A 70 -4.12 -1.68 5.97
N PHE A 71 -5.04 -0.92 6.55
CA PHE A 71 -6.21 -0.38 5.87
C PHE A 71 -6.35 1.09 6.23
N ARG A 72 -6.61 1.94 5.23
CA ARG A 72 -6.82 3.37 5.43
C ARG A 72 -7.92 3.86 4.50
N ASP A 73 -8.90 4.54 5.08
CA ASP A 73 -10.09 5.03 4.39
C ASP A 73 -10.76 3.92 3.55
N ASN A 74 -10.60 3.96 2.22
CA ASN A 74 -11.19 3.02 1.27
C ASN A 74 -10.15 2.16 0.53
N PHE A 75 -8.92 2.07 1.04
CA PHE A 75 -7.84 1.32 0.40
C PHE A 75 -7.04 0.49 1.39
N ALA A 76 -6.35 -0.53 0.88
CA ALA A 76 -5.40 -1.33 1.64
C ALA A 76 -3.97 -0.81 1.43
N LEU A 77 -3.21 -0.80 2.51
CA LEU A 77 -1.77 -0.54 2.50
C LEU A 77 -1.04 -1.87 2.33
N ALA A 78 0.02 -1.85 1.52
CA ALA A 78 0.83 -3.02 1.30
C ALA A 78 2.29 -2.66 1.04
N LEU A 79 3.18 -3.58 1.42
CA LEU A 79 4.59 -3.54 1.09
C LEU A 79 4.94 -4.64 0.10
N SER A 80 5.90 -4.34 -0.79
CA SER A 80 6.54 -5.34 -1.64
C SER A 80 7.80 -5.87 -0.95
N PRO A 81 7.98 -7.21 -0.82
CA PRO A 81 9.26 -7.78 -0.42
C PRO A 81 10.34 -7.64 -1.53
N TYR A 82 9.94 -7.25 -2.74
CA TYR A 82 10.82 -7.05 -3.88
C TYR A 82 11.26 -5.58 -4.01
N ASP A 83 12.52 -5.33 -3.67
CA ASP A 83 13.19 -4.02 -3.74
C ASP A 83 13.06 -3.29 -5.10
N PRO A 84 13.08 -3.97 -6.27
CA PRO A 84 12.87 -3.30 -7.55
C PRO A 84 11.51 -2.62 -7.70
N VAL A 85 10.45 -3.17 -7.08
CA VAL A 85 9.11 -2.56 -7.11
C VAL A 85 9.09 -1.29 -6.25
N THR A 86 9.69 -1.34 -5.08
CA THR A 86 9.79 -0.20 -4.15
C THR A 86 10.58 0.94 -4.77
N THR A 87 11.77 0.65 -5.30
CA THR A 87 12.62 1.64 -5.99
C THR A 87 11.86 2.29 -7.15
N LYS A 88 11.15 1.48 -7.92
CA LYS A 88 10.48 1.98 -9.12
C LYS A 88 9.20 2.77 -8.81
N ALA A 89 8.46 2.39 -7.77
CA ALA A 89 7.36 3.19 -7.27
C ALA A 89 7.84 4.56 -6.76
N GLU A 90 8.99 4.61 -6.10
CA GLU A 90 9.63 5.87 -5.72
C GLU A 90 9.93 6.75 -6.95
N ASP A 91 10.55 6.16 -7.98
CA ASP A 91 10.82 6.87 -9.24
C ASP A 91 9.53 7.41 -9.87
N ASP A 92 8.49 6.57 -10.00
CA ASP A 92 7.22 6.95 -10.61
C ASP A 92 6.49 8.05 -9.83
N PHE A 93 6.62 8.06 -8.50
CA PHE A 93 6.09 9.12 -7.66
C PHE A 93 6.82 10.44 -7.91
N PHE A 94 8.16 10.43 -7.90
CA PHE A 94 8.95 11.65 -8.09
C PHE A 94 9.06 12.13 -9.55
N LEU A 95 8.59 11.34 -10.52
CA LEU A 95 8.29 11.84 -11.86
C LEU A 95 7.10 12.81 -11.87
N ARG A 96 6.17 12.67 -10.93
CA ARG A 96 4.95 13.50 -10.85
C ARG A 96 5.07 14.64 -9.84
N TYR A 97 5.87 14.45 -8.81
CA TYR A 97 6.05 15.43 -7.74
C TYR A 97 7.52 15.77 -7.50
N PRO A 98 7.89 17.04 -7.28
CA PRO A 98 9.28 17.43 -7.11
C PRO A 98 9.85 16.87 -5.80
N LYS A 99 11.00 16.18 -5.88
CA LYS A 99 11.62 15.52 -4.70
C LYS A 99 11.91 16.49 -3.54
N GLN A 100 12.27 17.75 -3.84
CA GLN A 100 12.50 18.76 -2.79
C GLN A 100 11.25 19.17 -1.98
N ALA A 101 10.04 18.85 -2.46
CA ALA A 101 8.81 19.10 -1.71
C ALA A 101 8.55 18.05 -0.61
N TYR A 102 9.41 17.05 -0.51
CA TYR A 102 9.28 15.94 0.44
C TYR A 102 10.55 15.81 1.26
N ARG A 103 10.38 15.41 2.52
CA ARG A 103 11.48 14.94 3.36
C ARG A 103 11.34 13.45 3.62
N ARG A 104 12.46 12.78 3.83
CA ARG A 104 12.47 11.39 4.26
C ARG A 104 11.96 11.31 5.71
N LEU A 105 11.14 10.29 5.98
CA LEU A 105 10.72 9.94 7.32
C LEU A 105 11.86 9.22 8.06
N THR A 106 12.03 9.52 9.33
CA THR A 106 12.74 8.62 10.23
C THR A 106 11.95 7.32 10.42
N THR A 107 12.60 6.27 10.93
CA THR A 107 11.93 4.99 11.21
C THR A 107 10.80 5.17 12.21
N GLU A 108 11.02 5.99 13.25
CA GLU A 108 10.04 6.27 14.29
C GLU A 108 8.82 6.99 13.71
N GLU A 109 9.03 8.07 12.95
CA GLU A 109 7.93 8.82 12.32
C GLU A 109 7.14 7.96 11.33
N TYR A 110 7.82 7.08 10.58
CA TYR A 110 7.17 6.17 9.66
C TYR A 110 6.20 5.25 10.40
N TYR A 111 6.64 4.65 11.50
CA TYR A 111 5.81 3.77 12.31
C TYR A 111 4.80 4.50 13.20
N GLU A 112 4.89 5.82 13.36
CA GLU A 112 3.80 6.63 13.92
C GLU A 112 2.68 6.87 12.90
N LEU A 113 3.05 6.99 11.62
CA LEU A 113 2.10 7.15 10.52
C LEU A 113 1.42 5.84 10.12
N TYR A 114 2.16 4.73 10.21
CA TYR A 114 1.72 3.39 9.84
C TYR A 114 2.02 2.38 10.97
N PRO A 115 1.38 2.52 12.14
CA PRO A 115 1.64 1.68 13.31
C PRO A 115 1.38 0.20 13.07
N GLU A 116 0.44 -0.13 12.19
CA GLU A 116 0.08 -1.49 11.80
C GLU A 116 1.25 -2.26 11.16
N GLU A 117 2.18 -1.59 10.47
CA GLU A 117 3.33 -2.26 9.86
C GLU A 117 4.34 -2.76 10.91
N ARG A 118 4.33 -2.20 12.13
CA ARG A 118 5.19 -2.66 13.24
C ARG A 118 4.99 -4.15 13.54
N TYR A 119 3.79 -4.67 13.29
CA TYR A 119 3.38 -6.03 13.65
C TYR A 119 3.59 -7.05 12.52
N VAL A 120 3.92 -6.59 11.31
CA VAL A 120 3.81 -7.39 10.08
C VAL A 120 5.20 -7.76 9.50
N ILE A 121 6.27 -7.12 9.98
CA ILE A 121 7.65 -7.39 9.55
C ILE A 121 8.19 -8.65 10.28
N PRO A 122 8.73 -9.64 9.56
CA PRO A 122 9.29 -10.85 10.19
C PRO A 122 10.47 -10.50 11.11
N GLY A 123 10.36 -10.84 12.39
CA GLY A 123 11.43 -10.65 13.39
C GLY A 123 10.99 -10.05 14.73
N ARG A 124 9.75 -9.54 14.84
CA ARG A 124 9.14 -9.16 16.12
C ARG A 124 7.66 -9.52 16.12
N VAL A 125 7.34 -10.69 16.67
CA VAL A 125 6.00 -10.92 17.21
C VAL A 125 5.94 -10.13 18.51
N ILE A 126 5.34 -8.94 18.50
CA ILE A 126 4.90 -8.30 19.75
C ILE A 126 3.47 -8.77 19.97
N ASN A 127 3.25 -9.50 21.05
CA ASN A 127 1.95 -10.00 21.44
C ASN A 127 1.07 -8.80 21.83
N PRO A 128 -0.15 -8.63 21.28
CA PRO A 128 -1.01 -7.49 21.60
C PRO A 128 -1.45 -7.42 23.08
N ASP A 129 -1.17 -8.47 23.86
CA ASP A 129 -1.39 -8.53 25.32
C ASP A 129 -0.25 -7.89 26.16
N GLU A 130 0.74 -7.24 25.56
CA GLU A 130 1.87 -6.60 26.27
C GLU A 130 1.69 -5.10 26.60
N PHE A 131 0.47 -4.54 26.50
CA PHE A 131 0.14 -3.18 26.96
C PHE A 131 -1.01 -3.14 27.96
#